data_AF-A0A7C9EJL4-F1
#
_entry.id   AF-A0A7C9EJL4-F1
#
_cell.length_a   1.000
_cell.length_b   1.000
_cell.length_c   1.000
_cell.angle_alpha   90.00
_cell.angle_beta   90.00
_cell.angle_gamma   90.00
#
_symmetry.space_group_name_H-M   'P 1'
#
loop_
_entity.id
_entity.type
_entity.pdbx_description
1 polymer ?
#
loop_
_entity_poly.entity_id
_entity_poly.type
_entity_poly.pdbx_seq_one_letter_code
_entity_poly.pdbx_strand_id
1 'polypeptide(L)'
;ALPISFCRVKAAFSSIEVALPVAAEEGFTGVLEGSRGTESRNCYAFADAECLREFQTDDLLKIDGEGRCIITDHAHFVLFNIYGPRADPEDAERTEFKATFYKILQEAMQSWH
;
A
#
# COMPACT_ATOMS: atom_id res chain seq x y z
N ALA A 1 -9.35 0.93 14.95
CA ALA A 1 -8.75 0.29 13.77
C ALA A 1 -7.73 -0.72 14.28
N LEU A 2 -7.70 -1.93 13.74
CA LEU A 2 -6.64 -2.89 14.03
C LEU A 2 -5.56 -2.72 12.95
N PRO A 3 -4.27 -2.59 13.32
CA PRO A 3 -3.19 -2.61 12.35
C PRO A 3 -3.13 -4.00 11.70
N ILE A 4 -3.02 -4.04 10.38
CA ILE A 4 -2.81 -5.27 9.62
C ILE A 4 -1.41 -5.17 9.03
N SER A 5 -0.55 -6.12 9.38
CA SER A 5 0.78 -6.24 8.82
C SER A 5 0.82 -7.48 7.94
N PHE A 6 1.12 -7.29 6.66
CA PHE A 6 1.28 -8.37 5.69
C PHE A 6 2.72 -8.41 5.20
N CYS A 7 3.31 -9.59 5.10
CA CYS A 7 4.69 -9.78 4.66
C CYS A 7 4.74 -10.82 3.54
N ARG A 8 5.44 -10.50 2.44
CA ARG A 8 5.72 -11.45 1.35
C ARG A 8 7.21 -11.73 1.28
N VAL A 9 7.59 -12.98 1.47
CA VAL A 9 8.98 -13.45 1.38
C VAL A 9 9.36 -13.66 -0.08
N LYS A 10 10.38 -12.93 -0.56
CA LYS A 10 10.99 -13.06 -1.89
C LYS A 10 12.00 -14.22 -1.96
N ALA A 11 12.68 -14.52 -0.85
CA ALA A 11 13.67 -15.59 -0.79
C ALA A 11 13.76 -16.20 0.62
N ALA A 12 14.04 -17.51 0.70
CA ALA A 12 14.35 -18.14 1.98
C ALA A 12 15.66 -17.55 2.55
N PHE A 13 15.61 -17.03 3.77
CA PHE A 13 16.74 -16.45 4.46
C PHE A 13 16.98 -17.17 5.79
N SER A 14 18.22 -17.13 6.28
CA SER A 14 18.61 -17.81 7.51
C SER A 14 18.05 -17.06 8.72
N SER A 15 17.66 -17.74 9.80
CA SER A 15 17.07 -17.12 11.01
C SER A 15 18.01 -16.18 11.78
N ILE A 16 19.24 -16.02 11.29
CA ILE A 16 20.32 -15.20 11.85
C ILE A 16 20.61 -13.95 11.00
N GLU A 17 20.01 -13.82 9.81
CA GLU A 17 20.20 -12.67 8.94
C GLU A 17 19.34 -11.49 9.41
N VAL A 18 19.95 -10.32 9.51
CA VAL A 18 19.27 -9.09 9.94
C VAL A 18 18.56 -8.49 8.73
N ALA A 19 17.24 -8.57 8.71
CA ALA A 19 16.40 -7.98 7.68
C ALA A 19 16.12 -6.49 7.99
N LEU A 20 17.08 -5.60 7.73
CA LEU A 20 16.88 -4.15 7.85
C LEU A 20 16.12 -3.60 6.64
N PRO A 21 15.26 -2.58 6.81
CA PRO A 21 14.60 -1.94 5.68
C PRO A 21 15.64 -1.23 4.82
N VAL A 22 15.66 -1.60 3.53
CA VAL A 22 16.54 -1.05 2.49
C VAL A 22 15.85 0.07 1.74
N ALA A 23 14.53 -0.02 1.56
CA ALA A 23 13.70 1.00 0.97
C ALA A 23 12.36 1.10 1.71
N ALA A 24 11.72 2.26 1.64
CA ALA A 24 10.39 2.49 2.18
C ALA A 24 9.59 3.39 1.24
N GLU A 25 8.32 3.05 1.03
CA GLU A 25 7.37 3.80 0.22
C GLU A 25 6.12 4.12 1.05
N GLU A 26 5.54 5.30 0.82
CA GLU A 26 4.28 5.70 1.42
C GLU A 26 3.16 5.55 0.40
N GLY A 27 2.04 5.00 0.86
CA GLY A 27 0.93 4.66 -0.02
C GLY A 27 1.17 3.36 -0.77
N PHE A 28 0.08 2.83 -1.33
CA PHE A 28 0.12 1.58 -2.06
C PHE A 28 -0.38 1.71 -3.50
N THR A 29 -1.00 2.84 -3.85
CA THR A 29 -1.46 3.08 -5.22
C THR A 29 -0.33 3.58 -6.13
N GLY A 30 0.75 4.10 -5.56
CA GLY A 30 1.93 4.60 -6.28
C GLY A 30 1.74 5.97 -6.91
N VAL A 31 0.55 6.56 -6.76
CA VAL A 31 0.24 7.91 -7.25
C VAL A 31 1.04 8.99 -6.50
N LEU A 32 1.38 8.76 -5.22
CA LEU A 32 2.22 9.68 -4.44
C LEU A 32 3.66 9.77 -4.99
N GLU A 33 4.26 8.66 -5.40
CA GLU A 33 5.64 8.65 -5.91
C GLU A 33 5.75 9.22 -7.34
N GLY A 34 4.75 8.98 -8.19
CA GLY A 34 4.71 9.54 -9.56
C GLY A 34 4.80 11.07 -9.62
N SER A 35 4.41 11.75 -8.53
CA SER A 35 4.53 13.22 -8.40
C SER A 35 5.95 13.72 -8.11
N ARG A 36 6.87 12.85 -7.64
CA ARG A 36 8.21 13.24 -7.16
C ARG A 36 9.32 13.09 -8.22
N GLY A 37 8.98 12.80 -9.48
CA GLY A 37 9.93 12.80 -10.61
C GLY A 37 11.12 11.87 -10.45
N THR A 38 11.04 10.88 -9.56
CA THR A 38 12.12 9.92 -9.32
C THR A 38 11.77 8.67 -10.10
N GLU A 39 12.55 8.36 -11.13
CA GLU A 39 12.50 7.05 -11.81
C GLU A 39 12.99 5.98 -10.81
N SER A 40 12.14 5.64 -9.84
CA SER A 40 12.43 4.63 -8.84
C SER A 40 12.31 3.26 -9.50
N ARG A 41 13.45 2.57 -9.57
CA ARG A 41 13.66 1.34 -10.33
C ARG A 41 12.96 0.11 -9.73
N ASN A 42 12.12 0.26 -8.71
CA ASN A 42 11.27 -0.78 -8.14
C ASN A 42 10.17 -0.09 -7.33
N CYS A 43 9.08 0.34 -7.97
CA CYS A 43 7.89 0.78 -7.24
C CYS A 43 7.28 -0.48 -6.58
N TYR A 44 7.33 -0.59 -5.26
CA TYR A 44 6.63 -1.66 -4.54
C TYR A 44 5.12 -1.39 -4.44
N ALA A 45 4.73 -0.13 -4.64
CA ALA A 45 3.36 0.27 -4.87
C ALA A 45 2.77 -0.43 -6.11
N PHE A 46 1.46 -0.70 -6.06
CA PHE A 46 0.71 -1.42 -7.07
C PHE A 46 0.40 -0.54 -8.32
N ALA A 47 1.29 0.41 -8.64
CA ALA A 47 1.08 1.49 -9.61
C ALA A 47 0.75 1.02 -11.03
N ASP A 48 1.21 -0.18 -11.42
CA ASP A 48 0.99 -0.77 -12.75
C ASP A 48 -0.18 -1.78 -12.78
N ALA A 49 -0.91 -1.91 -11.68
CA ALA A 49 -2.06 -2.79 -11.64
C ALA A 49 -3.20 -2.17 -12.47
N GLU A 50 -3.53 -2.79 -13.61
CA GLU A 50 -4.67 -2.41 -14.47
C GLU A 50 -5.98 -2.24 -13.67
N CYS A 51 -6.14 -2.97 -12.57
CA CYS A 51 -7.28 -2.87 -11.66
C CYS A 51 -7.40 -1.49 -10.96
N LEU A 52 -6.31 -0.75 -10.81
CA LEU A 52 -6.33 0.60 -10.24
C LEU A 52 -6.82 1.66 -11.24
N ARG A 53 -6.81 1.38 -12.56
CA ARG A 53 -7.30 2.31 -13.59
C ARG A 53 -8.82 2.51 -13.55
N GLU A 54 -9.54 1.62 -12.89
CA GLU A 54 -10.98 1.76 -12.66
C GLU A 54 -11.31 2.88 -11.66
N PHE A 55 -10.32 3.38 -10.91
CA PHE A 55 -10.49 4.41 -9.90
C PHE A 55 -9.99 5.77 -10.39
N GLN A 56 -10.66 6.84 -9.94
CA GLN A 56 -10.22 8.21 -10.20
C GLN A 56 -8.87 8.45 -9.51
N THR A 57 -7.94 9.11 -10.21
CA THR A 57 -6.63 9.46 -9.64
C THR A 57 -6.76 10.27 -8.36
N ASP A 58 -7.74 11.18 -8.28
CA ASP A 58 -8.01 11.97 -7.07
C ASP A 58 -8.39 11.11 -5.85
N ASP A 59 -9.11 10.01 -6.07
CA ASP A 59 -9.52 9.11 -4.98
C ASP A 59 -8.36 8.24 -4.50
N LEU A 60 -7.50 7.80 -5.43
CA LEU A 60 -6.23 7.14 -5.09
C LEU A 60 -5.32 8.07 -4.27
N LEU A 61 -5.25 9.34 -4.65
CA LEU A 61 -4.46 10.37 -3.97
C LEU A 61 -4.99 10.68 -2.57
N LYS A 62 -6.32 10.77 -2.40
CA LYS A 62 -6.95 10.92 -1.07
C LYS A 62 -6.65 9.73 -0.16
N ILE A 63 -6.67 8.52 -0.70
CA ILE A 63 -6.42 7.29 0.07
C ILE A 63 -4.99 7.22 0.58
N ASP A 64 -4.02 7.43 -0.32
CA ASP A 64 -2.61 7.39 0.05
C ASP A 64 -2.22 8.61 0.89
N GLY A 65 -2.82 9.78 0.64
CA GLY A 65 -2.53 11.03 1.35
C GLY A 65 -2.90 11.07 2.84
N GLU A 66 -3.67 10.10 3.34
CA GLU A 66 -3.90 9.94 4.78
C GLU A 66 -2.79 9.17 5.50
N GLY A 67 -1.76 8.68 4.78
CA GLY A 67 -0.60 8.01 5.37
C GLY A 67 -0.94 6.66 6.01
N ARG A 68 -1.92 5.95 5.44
CA ARG A 68 -2.46 4.69 6.02
C ARG A 68 -1.66 3.45 5.64
N CYS A 69 -0.82 3.53 4.62
CA CYS A 69 0.01 2.42 4.18
C CYS A 69 1.47 2.86 4.11
N ILE A 70 2.33 2.06 4.73
CA ILE A 70 3.78 2.18 4.60
C ILE A 70 4.30 0.83 4.14
N ILE A 71 4.99 0.83 3.00
CA ILE A 71 5.63 -0.34 2.42
C ILE A 71 7.11 -0.26 2.74
N THR A 72 7.70 -1.35 3.20
CA THR A 72 9.14 -1.42 3.52
C THR A 72 9.73 -2.66 2.85
N ASP A 73 10.77 -2.47 2.04
CA ASP A 73 11.51 -3.59 1.44
C ASP A 73 12.72 -3.92 2.30
N HIS A 74 12.79 -5.15 2.76
CA HIS A 74 13.88 -5.68 3.59
C HIS A 74 14.82 -6.57 2.76
N ALA A 75 14.84 -6.39 1.44
CA ALA A 75 15.51 -7.21 0.41
C ALA A 75 14.99 -8.65 0.29
N HIS A 76 14.85 -9.35 1.41
CA HIS A 76 14.33 -10.72 1.47
C HIS A 76 12.80 -10.79 1.49
N PHE A 77 12.15 -9.75 1.99
CA PHE A 77 10.69 -9.65 2.02
C PHE A 77 10.25 -8.19 1.93
N VAL A 78 9.02 -8.00 1.50
CA VAL A 78 8.35 -6.70 1.53
C VAL A 78 7.28 -6.75 2.61
N LEU A 79 7.31 -5.78 3.51
CA LEU A 79 6.35 -5.60 4.59
C LEU A 79 5.42 -4.44 4.25
N PHE A 80 4.12 -4.73 4.24
CA PHE A 80 3.05 -3.77 4.09
C PHE A 80 2.47 -3.50 5.47
N ASN A 81 2.67 -2.30 5.99
CA ASN A 81 2.09 -1.84 7.24
C ASN A 81 0.86 -1.00 6.95
N ILE A 82 -0.33 -1.55 7.25
CA ILE A 82 -1.61 -0.95 6.86
C ILE A 82 -2.44 -0.61 8.10
N TYR A 83 -2.85 0.64 8.18
CA TYR A 83 -3.73 1.18 9.21
C TYR A 83 -5.10 1.47 8.63
N GLY A 84 -6.00 0.49 8.76
CA GLY A 84 -7.35 0.59 8.21
C GLY A 84 -8.12 1.82 8.73
N PRO A 85 -8.86 2.55 7.86
CA PRO A 85 -9.68 3.67 8.30
C PRO A 85 -10.76 3.23 9.29
N ARG A 86 -10.89 4.00 10.37
CA ARG A 86 -12.05 3.90 11.27
C ARG A 86 -13.17 4.74 10.67
N ALA A 87 -14.35 4.17 10.58
CA ALA A 87 -15.58 4.86 10.23
C ALA A 87 -16.59 4.63 11.35
N ASP A 88 -17.24 5.70 11.79
CA ASP A 88 -18.43 5.60 12.62
C ASP A 88 -19.63 5.34 11.68
N PRO A 89 -20.55 4.41 11.97
CA PRO A 89 -21.69 4.13 11.09
C PRO A 89 -22.60 5.35 10.81
N GLU A 90 -22.58 6.39 11.65
CA GLU A 90 -23.32 7.64 11.37
C GLU A 90 -22.56 8.60 10.44
N ASP A 91 -21.28 8.32 10.18
CA ASP A 91 -20.43 9.08 9.27
C ASP A 91 -20.40 8.39 7.89
N ALA A 92 -21.32 8.80 7.03
CA ALA A 92 -21.48 8.24 5.69
C ALA A 92 -20.23 8.45 4.83
N GLU A 93 -19.58 9.61 4.94
CA GLU A 93 -18.36 9.95 4.18
C GLU A 93 -17.21 9.03 4.57
N ARG A 94 -17.01 8.79 5.88
CA ARG A 94 -15.96 7.89 6.36
C ARG A 94 -16.27 6.43 6.10
N THR A 95 -17.55 6.06 6.06
CA THR A 95 -17.98 4.70 5.70
C THR A 95 -17.70 4.42 4.22
N GLU A 96 -18.00 5.37 3.34
CA GLU A 96 -17.68 5.29 1.92
C GLU A 96 -16.16 5.25 1.70
N PHE A 97 -15.41 6.15 2.35
CA PHE A 97 -13.94 6.14 2.31
C PHE A 97 -13.37 4.78 2.73
N LYS A 98 -13.90 4.20 3.83
CA LYS A 98 -13.47 2.88 4.31
C LYS A 98 -13.76 1.78 3.28
N ALA A 99 -14.95 1.80 2.67
CA ALA A 99 -15.30 0.81 1.64
C ALA A 99 -14.37 0.90 0.43
N THR A 100 -14.12 2.11 -0.07
CA THR A 100 -13.24 2.38 -1.21
C THR A 100 -11.80 2.00 -0.91
N PHE A 101 -11.30 2.33 0.29
CA PHE A 101 -9.96 1.95 0.76
C PHE A 101 -9.75 0.43 0.70
N TYR A 102 -10.67 -0.35 1.29
CA TYR A 102 -10.54 -1.81 1.31
C TYR A 102 -10.74 -2.44 -0.08
N LYS A 103 -11.59 -1.88 -0.93
CA LYS A 103 -11.78 -2.35 -2.31
C LYS A 103 -10.47 -2.21 -3.10
N ILE A 104 -9.88 -1.03 -3.12
CA ILE A 104 -8.62 -0.76 -3.82
C ILE A 104 -7.50 -1.65 -3.24
N LEU A 105 -7.39 -1.74 -1.92
CA LEU A 105 -6.39 -2.58 -1.27
C LEU A 105 -6.50 -4.05 -1.71
N GLN A 106 -7.72 -4.58 -1.78
CA GLN A 106 -7.95 -5.97 -2.19
C GLN A 106 -7.54 -6.20 -3.65
N GLU A 107 -7.99 -5.35 -4.57
CA GLU A 107 -7.65 -5.44 -6.00
C GLU A 107 -6.13 -5.33 -6.22
N ALA A 108 -5.49 -4.41 -5.52
CA ALA A 108 -4.07 -4.15 -5.61
C ALA A 108 -3.26 -5.36 -5.12
N MET A 109 -3.62 -5.94 -3.97
CA MET A 109 -2.98 -7.14 -3.43
C MET A 109 -3.18 -8.37 -4.31
N GLN A 110 -4.34 -8.53 -4.95
CA GLN A 110 -4.61 -9.65 -5.86
C GLN A 110 -3.84 -9.54 -7.19
N SER A 111 -3.59 -8.32 -7.65
CA SER A 111 -2.87 -8.07 -8.91
C SER A 111 -1.35 -8.24 -8.77
N TRP A 112 -0.79 -8.14 -7.57
CA TRP A 112 0.65 -8.19 -7.32
C TRP A 112 1.23 -9.61 -7.44
N HIS A 113 1.67 -9.96 -8.66
CA HIS A 113 2.29 -11.25 -8.99
C HIS A 113 3.80 -11.23 -8.79
#